data_AF-H9F6M6-F1
#
_entry.id   AF-H9F6M6-F1
#
_cell.length_a   1.000
_cell.length_b   1.000
_cell.length_c   1.000
_cell.angle_alpha   90.00
_cell.angle_beta   90.00
_cell.angle_gamma   90.00
#
_symmetry.space_group_name_H-M   'P 1'
#
loop_
_entity.id
_entity.type
_entity.pdbx_description
1 polymer ?
#
loop_
_entity_poly.entity_id
_entity_poly.type
_entity_poly.pdbx_seq_one_letter_code
_entity_poly.pdbx_strand_id
1 'polypeptide(L)'
;PARWVAGEWGECSAQCGLGQQQRSVRCTSHTGQASHECTEALRPPTTQQCEAKCDSPTPGDSPEECKDVNKVAYCPLVLKFQFCSRAYFRQMCCKTCQGH
;
A
#
# COMPACT_ATOMS: atom_id res chain seq x y z
N PRO A 1 19.91 33.66 16.94
CA PRO A 1 20.26 33.62 15.50
C PRO A 1 19.03 33.22 14.69
N ALA A 2 18.98 33.53 13.39
CA ALA A 2 17.91 33.06 12.52
C ALA A 2 18.02 31.55 12.29
N ARG A 3 16.89 30.85 12.17
CA ARG A 3 16.81 29.40 11.96
C ARG A 3 15.72 29.02 10.97
N TRP A 4 15.96 27.94 10.23
CA TRP A 4 14.95 27.30 9.41
C TRP A 4 13.94 26.56 10.29
N VAL A 5 12.66 26.75 9.96
CA VAL A 5 11.54 26.05 10.56
C VAL A 5 10.80 25.33 9.44
N ALA A 6 10.77 24.01 9.53
CA ALA A 6 9.98 23.16 8.65
C ALA A 6 8.61 22.91 9.28
N GLY A 7 7.55 23.16 8.53
CA GLY A 7 6.19 22.75 8.89
C GLY A 7 5.98 21.26 8.67
N GLU A 8 4.75 20.82 8.91
CA GLU A 8 4.35 19.44 8.65
C GLU A 8 4.34 19.13 7.15
N TRP A 9 4.51 17.86 6.83
CA TRP A 9 4.33 17.37 5.47
C TRP A 9 2.86 17.38 5.12
N GLY A 10 2.55 17.88 3.92
CA GLY A 10 1.23 17.77 3.33
C GLY A 10 0.93 16.34 2.88
N GLU A 11 -0.25 16.15 2.29
CA GLU A 11 -0.67 14.85 1.79
C GLU A 11 0.26 14.35 0.68
N CYS A 12 0.36 13.02 0.58
CA CYS A 12 1.10 12.39 -0.49
C CYS A 12 0.42 12.66 -1.83
N SER A 13 1.18 13.06 -2.84
CA SER A 13 0.65 13.32 -4.19
C SER A 13 0.07 12.08 -4.85
N ALA A 14 0.49 10.89 -4.40
CA ALA A 14 -0.03 9.62 -4.87
C ALA A 14 -1.21 9.21 -3.99
N GLN A 15 -2.30 8.81 -4.63
CA GLN A 15 -3.46 8.22 -3.95
C GLN A 15 -3.13 6.82 -3.41
N CYS A 16 -2.15 6.14 -4.02
CA CYS A 16 -1.69 4.81 -3.65
C CYS A 16 -0.23 4.60 -4.10
N GLY A 17 0.57 3.89 -3.32
CA GLY A 17 1.97 3.58 -3.64
C GLY A 17 2.91 4.78 -3.45
N LEU A 18 3.96 4.85 -4.26
CA LEU A 18 5.01 5.88 -4.15
C LEU A 18 4.54 7.21 -4.72
N GLY A 19 4.64 8.27 -3.92
CA GLY A 19 4.36 9.64 -4.30
C GLY A 19 5.37 10.62 -3.72
N GLN A 20 5.04 11.91 -3.80
CA GLN A 20 5.81 12.98 -3.19
C GLN A 20 4.92 13.83 -2.29
N GLN A 21 5.44 14.25 -1.15
CA GLN A 21 4.78 15.18 -0.25
C GLN A 21 5.62 16.44 -0.12
N GLN A 22 4.95 17.57 0.07
CA GLN A 22 5.58 18.88 0.19
C GLN A 22 5.31 19.46 1.58
N ARG A 23 6.25 20.26 2.09
CA ARG A 23 6.09 21.01 3.33
C ARG A 23 6.52 22.46 3.17
N SER A 24 5.99 23.32 4.02
CA SER A 24 6.45 24.70 4.11
C SER A 24 7.77 24.79 4.90
N VAL A 25 8.73 25.56 4.40
CA VAL A 25 10.01 25.83 5.07
C VAL A 25 10.17 27.34 5.13
N ARG A 26 10.34 27.88 6.33
CA ARG A 26 10.40 29.33 6.57
C ARG A 26 11.63 29.66 7.41
N CYS A 27 12.29 30.77 7.10
CA CYS A 27 13.34 31.29 7.94
C CYS A 27 12.74 32.22 9.00
N THR A 28 13.13 32.00 10.26
CA THR A 28 12.63 32.78 11.40
C THR A 28 13.77 33.35 12.21
N SER A 29 13.63 34.59 12.68
CA SER A 29 14.58 35.24 13.59
C SER A 29 14.49 34.64 15.00
N HIS A 30 15.37 35.09 15.91
CA HIS A 30 15.32 34.68 17.32
C HIS A 30 14.02 35.13 18.04
N THR A 31 13.35 36.16 17.52
CA THR A 31 12.06 36.65 18.04
C THR A 31 10.86 35.93 17.44
N GLY A 32 11.08 34.95 16.56
CA GLY A 32 10.02 34.19 15.88
C GLY A 32 9.40 34.90 14.67
N GLN A 33 9.94 36.05 14.26
CA GLN A 33 9.48 36.78 13.07
C GLN A 33 10.09 36.19 11.80
N ALA A 34 9.43 36.40 10.65
CA ALA A 34 9.99 36.02 9.36
C ALA A 34 11.33 36.74 9.12
N SER A 35 12.32 36.00 8.65
CA SER A 35 13.67 36.50 8.39
C SER A 35 14.19 35.90 7.08
N HIS A 36 15.31 36.45 6.58
CA HIS A 36 16.05 35.95 5.43
C HIS A 36 17.53 35.68 5.77
N GLU A 37 17.91 35.77 7.05
CA GLU A 37 19.30 35.64 7.51
C GLU A 37 19.72 34.18 7.77
N CYS A 38 18.90 33.20 7.35
CA CYS A 38 19.21 31.79 7.54
C CYS A 38 20.22 31.31 6.49
N THR A 39 21.15 30.45 6.91
CA THR A 39 22.11 29.82 5.99
C THR A 39 21.39 28.86 5.05
N GLU A 40 21.45 29.11 3.74
CA GLU A 40 20.77 28.30 2.72
C GLU A 40 21.25 26.83 2.69
N ALA A 41 22.52 26.57 3.01
CA ALA A 41 23.04 25.20 3.12
C ALA A 41 22.38 24.37 4.23
N LEU A 42 21.74 25.02 5.21
CA LEU A 42 20.99 24.38 6.29
C LEU A 42 19.49 24.32 5.99
N ARG A 43 19.04 24.75 4.80
CA ARG A 43 17.63 24.74 4.44
C ARG A 43 17.14 23.29 4.35
N PRO A 44 16.14 22.89 5.14
CA PRO A 44 15.59 21.55 5.08
C PRO A 44 14.83 21.33 3.75
N PRO A 45 14.72 20.07 3.27
CA PRO A 45 14.05 19.79 2.01
C PRO A 45 12.58 20.18 2.08
N THR A 46 12.08 20.79 1.00
CA THR A 46 10.67 21.16 0.83
C THR A 46 9.82 20.02 0.28
N THR A 47 10.46 18.99 -0.28
CA THR A 47 9.81 17.83 -0.89
C THR A 47 10.49 16.55 -0.41
N GLN A 48 9.71 15.51 -0.14
CA GLN A 48 10.24 14.16 0.08
C GLN A 48 9.36 13.10 -0.56
N GLN A 49 9.90 11.89 -0.70
CA GLN A 49 9.12 10.72 -1.09
C GLN A 49 8.19 10.28 0.06
N CYS A 50 7.01 9.80 -0.30
CA CYS A 50 6.01 9.23 0.59
C CYS A 50 5.42 7.96 -0.02
N GLU A 51 4.86 7.11 0.83
CA GLU A 51 4.14 5.91 0.45
C GLU A 51 2.70 6.02 0.96
N ALA A 52 1.76 6.18 0.03
CA ALA A 52 0.34 6.14 0.34
C ALA A 52 -0.11 4.68 0.40
N LYS A 53 -0.81 4.31 1.49
CA LYS A 53 -1.37 2.97 1.60
C LYS A 53 -2.38 2.76 0.48
N CYS A 54 -2.11 1.80 -0.39
CA CYS A 54 -3.10 1.36 -1.35
C CYS A 54 -4.19 0.61 -0.58
N ASP A 55 -5.41 1.15 -0.50
CA ASP A 55 -6.60 0.31 -0.35
C ASP A 55 -6.91 -0.28 -1.73
N SER A 56 -5.95 -1.04 -2.25
CA SER A 56 -6.19 -1.97 -3.33
C SER A 56 -6.31 -3.33 -2.66
N PRO A 57 -7.34 -4.13 -2.97
CA PRO A 57 -7.36 -5.51 -2.52
C PRO A 57 -6.07 -6.14 -3.02
N THR A 58 -5.16 -6.45 -2.11
CA THR A 58 -4.10 -7.41 -2.34
C THR A 58 -4.78 -8.64 -2.97
N PRO A 59 -4.32 -9.16 -4.11
CA PRO A 59 -4.71 -10.51 -4.53
C PRO A 59 -4.14 -11.47 -3.46
N GLY A 60 -4.91 -11.67 -2.39
CA GLY A 60 -4.47 -12.37 -1.19
C GLY A 60 -5.06 -11.89 0.15
N ASP A 61 -5.76 -10.76 0.24
CA ASP A 61 -6.42 -10.32 1.49
C ASP A 61 -7.93 -10.03 1.37
N SER A 62 -8.51 -10.16 0.17
CA SER A 62 -9.90 -10.60 0.10
C SER A 62 -9.92 -12.10 0.31
N PRO A 63 -10.90 -12.69 1.03
CA PRO A 63 -11.22 -14.08 0.77
C PRO A 63 -11.63 -14.09 -0.69
N GLU A 64 -10.72 -14.45 -1.61
CA GLU A 64 -11.11 -15.02 -2.87
C GLU A 64 -12.13 -16.06 -2.47
N GLU A 65 -13.41 -15.78 -2.74
CA GLU A 65 -14.46 -16.74 -2.54
C GLU A 65 -14.00 -17.95 -3.33
N CYS A 66 -13.43 -18.93 -2.62
CA CYS A 66 -13.13 -20.27 -3.06
C CYS A 66 -14.24 -20.67 -4.04
N LYS A 67 -13.95 -20.67 -5.34
CA LYS A 67 -14.91 -20.86 -6.42
C LYS A 67 -14.45 -22.05 -7.26
N ASP A 68 -15.36 -22.96 -7.53
CA ASP A 68 -15.07 -24.14 -8.32
C ASP A 68 -14.85 -23.77 -9.80
N VAL A 69 -13.65 -24.03 -10.30
CA VAL A 69 -13.24 -23.78 -11.68
C VAL A 69 -13.57 -25.00 -12.53
N ASN A 70 -14.88 -25.23 -12.74
CA ASN A 70 -15.41 -26.38 -13.50
C ASN A 70 -14.93 -26.48 -14.95
N LYS A 71 -14.35 -25.41 -15.50
CA LYS A 71 -13.82 -25.36 -16.87
C LYS A 71 -12.50 -26.14 -17.03
N VAL A 72 -11.70 -26.27 -15.97
CA VAL A 72 -10.37 -26.91 -16.01
C VAL A 72 -10.42 -28.31 -15.42
N ALA A 73 -11.19 -28.48 -14.34
CA ALA A 73 -11.48 -29.78 -13.75
C ALA A 73 -12.98 -29.84 -13.51
N TYR A 74 -13.68 -30.85 -14.05
CA TYR A 74 -15.08 -31.05 -13.73
C TYR A 74 -15.19 -31.51 -12.28
N CYS A 75 -15.45 -30.58 -11.37
CA CYS A 75 -15.33 -30.77 -9.93
C CYS A 75 -16.19 -31.92 -9.36
N PRO A 76 -17.41 -32.19 -9.87
CA PRO A 76 -18.16 -33.37 -9.45
C PRO A 76 -17.42 -34.70 -9.69
N LEU A 77 -16.57 -34.79 -10.73
CA LEU A 77 -15.73 -35.97 -10.96
C LEU A 77 -14.51 -35.98 -10.03
N VAL A 78 -13.96 -34.81 -9.68
CA VAL A 78 -12.88 -34.68 -8.69
C VAL A 78 -13.30 -35.25 -7.33
N LEU A 79 -14.52 -34.96 -6.88
CA LEU A 79 -15.09 -35.53 -5.67
C LEU A 79 -15.32 -37.04 -5.81
N LYS A 80 -15.97 -37.46 -6.92
CA LYS A 80 -16.32 -38.86 -7.18
C LYS A 80 -15.10 -39.78 -7.26
N PHE A 81 -13.98 -39.28 -7.78
CA PHE A 81 -12.73 -40.04 -7.94
C PHE A 81 -11.69 -39.75 -6.85
N GLN A 82 -12.08 -39.15 -5.71
CA GLN A 82 -11.20 -38.94 -4.55
C GLN A 82 -9.94 -38.08 -4.84
N PHE A 83 -10.02 -37.21 -5.85
CA PHE A 83 -8.90 -36.35 -6.23
C PHE A 83 -8.74 -35.12 -5.33
N CYS A 84 -9.67 -34.87 -4.40
CA CYS A 84 -9.57 -33.80 -3.39
C CYS A 84 -8.33 -33.90 -2.49
N SER A 85 -7.71 -35.08 -2.39
CA SER A 85 -6.42 -35.28 -1.70
C SER A 85 -5.23 -34.59 -2.39
N ARG A 86 -5.38 -34.21 -3.67
CA ARG A 86 -4.33 -33.57 -4.45
C ARG A 86 -4.51 -32.06 -4.38
N ALA A 87 -3.47 -31.36 -3.92
CA ALA A 87 -3.49 -29.91 -3.74
C ALA A 87 -3.97 -29.15 -4.99
N TYR A 88 -3.55 -29.59 -6.18
CA TYR A 88 -3.99 -29.03 -7.46
C TYR A 88 -5.52 -29.04 -7.62
N PHE A 89 -6.17 -30.18 -7.38
CA PHE A 89 -7.61 -30.30 -7.51
C PHE A 89 -8.36 -29.60 -6.36
N ARG A 90 -7.77 -29.57 -5.16
CA ARG A 90 -8.31 -28.84 -4.01
C ARG A 90 -8.29 -27.32 -4.21
N GLN A 91 -7.30 -26.80 -4.93
CA GLN A 91 -7.25 -25.39 -5.33
C GLN A 91 -8.30 -25.05 -6.39
N MET A 92 -8.47 -25.92 -7.39
CA MET A 92 -9.39 -25.68 -8.50
C MET A 92 -10.86 -25.98 -8.16
N CYS A 93 -11.12 -26.91 -7.26
CA CYS A 93 -12.46 -27.37 -6.85
C CYS A 93 -12.67 -27.18 -5.35
N CYS A 94 -12.35 -25.98 -4.88
CA CYS A 94 -12.27 -25.67 -3.47
C CYS A 94 -13.63 -25.79 -2.73
N LYS A 95 -14.78 -25.42 -3.35
CA LYS A 95 -16.11 -25.63 -2.72
C LYS A 95 -16.50 -27.09 -2.77
N THR A 96 -16.25 -27.76 -3.90
CA THR A 96 -16.56 -29.18 -4.06
C THR A 96 -15.75 -30.08 -3.11
N CYS A 97 -14.51 -29.70 -2.79
CA CYS A 97 -13.65 -30.41 -1.84
C CYS A 97 -13.72 -29.85 -0.41
N GLN A 98 -14.66 -28.95 -0.11
CA GLN A 98 -14.81 -28.38 1.22
C GLN A 98 -15.43 -29.43 2.18
N GLY A 99 -14.57 -30.16 2.90
CA GLY A 99 -14.99 -31.20 3.87
C GLY A 99 -14.53 -32.62 3.55
N HIS A 100 -13.70 -32.80 2.52
CA HIS A 100 -13.00 -34.05 2.18
C HIS A 100 -11.48 -33.87 2.26
#